data_AF-A0A326GH50-F1
#
_entry.id   AF-A0A326GH50-F1
#
_cell.length_a   1.000
_cell.length_b   1.000
_cell.length_c   1.000
_cell.angle_alpha   90.00
_cell.angle_beta   90.00
_cell.angle_gamma   90.00
#
_symmetry.space_group_name_H-M   'P 1'
#
loop_
_entity.id
_entity.type
_entity.pdbx_description
1 polymer ?
#
loop_
_entity_poly.entity_id
_entity_poly.type
_entity_poly.pdbx_seq_one_letter_code
_entity_poly.pdbx_strand_id
1 'polypeptide(L)'
;MDPLVPALVAVLLAGVGDRPALLSAILADRHGSAATTAGLVAQAIGFALAAVGGMLVAPYLTPNARSLLLALALLSAGGAALFPARIKDRLDHWRLPGWLTGFLGIGILALGDRAQFLVFALVARTPDPVAGTIGATLATIALCSAAATLGERGWQQLPFRVIRPVVAGLLLLSGAIIGLGALRLL
;
A
#
# COMPACT_ATOMS: atom_id res chain seq x y z
N MET A 1 21.42 5.59 -0.62
CA MET A 1 20.76 4.43 -1.24
C MET A 1 19.54 4.93 -1.94
N ASP A 2 19.31 4.50 -3.18
CA ASP A 2 18.15 4.93 -3.93
C ASP A 2 16.86 4.46 -3.23
N PRO A 3 15.91 5.37 -2.96
CA PRO A 3 14.72 5.05 -2.17
C PRO A 3 13.70 4.20 -2.93
N LEU A 4 13.93 3.98 -4.23
CA LEU A 4 13.09 3.16 -5.08
C LEU A 4 12.94 1.73 -4.55
N VAL A 5 14.06 1.05 -4.21
CA VAL A 5 14.03 -0.34 -3.75
C VAL A 5 13.40 -0.46 -2.35
N PRO A 6 13.78 0.34 -1.35
CA PRO A 6 13.11 0.31 -0.05
C PRO A 6 11.61 0.60 -0.12
N ALA A 7 11.20 1.58 -0.95
CA ALA A 7 9.79 1.90 -1.12
C ALA A 7 9.03 0.75 -1.80
N LEU A 8 9.62 0.17 -2.85
CA LEU A 8 9.06 -0.99 -3.54
C LEU A 8 8.88 -2.17 -2.58
N VAL A 9 9.91 -2.53 -1.82
CA VAL A 9 9.84 -3.65 -0.87
C VAL A 9 8.85 -3.36 0.25
N ALA A 10 8.88 -2.18 0.85
CA ALA A 10 7.99 -1.85 1.96
C ALA A 10 6.52 -1.85 1.54
N VAL A 11 6.19 -1.26 0.39
CA VAL A 11 4.83 -1.23 -0.14
C VAL A 11 4.39 -2.60 -0.65
N LEU A 12 5.29 -3.38 -1.26
CA LEU A 12 5.00 -4.77 -1.62
C LEU A 12 4.60 -5.56 -0.38
N LEU A 13 5.44 -5.56 0.65
CA LEU A 13 5.19 -6.26 1.90
C LEU A 13 3.87 -5.81 2.53
N ALA A 14 3.67 -4.50 2.67
CA ALA A 14 2.45 -3.95 3.27
C ALA A 14 1.19 -4.29 2.47
N GLY A 15 1.30 -4.39 1.14
CA GLY A 15 0.17 -4.70 0.26
C GLY A 15 -0.13 -6.19 0.08
N VAL A 16 0.74 -7.10 0.55
CA VAL A 16 0.49 -8.56 0.41
C VAL A 16 -0.74 -8.96 1.24
N GLY A 17 -1.85 -9.20 0.56
CA GLY A 17 -3.12 -9.57 1.17
C GLY A 17 -3.93 -8.41 1.73
N ASP A 18 -3.69 -7.19 1.24
CA ASP A 18 -4.46 -6.00 1.59
C ASP A 18 -5.74 -5.86 0.75
N ARG A 19 -6.63 -4.95 1.17
CA ARG A 19 -7.97 -4.77 0.57
C ARG A 19 -7.92 -4.34 -0.90
N PRO A 20 -7.04 -3.43 -1.36
CA PRO A 20 -7.00 -3.03 -2.77
C PRO A 20 -6.67 -4.19 -3.71
N ALA A 21 -5.76 -5.09 -3.31
CA ALA A 21 -5.41 -6.26 -4.10
C ALA A 21 -6.57 -7.26 -4.16
N LEU A 22 -7.24 -7.52 -3.02
CA LEU A 22 -8.42 -8.38 -2.98
C LEU A 22 -9.58 -7.81 -3.82
N LEU A 23 -9.83 -6.50 -3.77
CA LEU A 23 -10.87 -5.88 -4.58
C LEU A 23 -10.51 -5.92 -6.06
N SER A 24 -9.24 -5.75 -6.40
CA SER A 24 -8.75 -5.91 -7.78
C SER A 24 -9.02 -7.31 -8.32
N ALA A 25 -8.81 -8.35 -7.52
CA ALA A 25 -9.13 -9.73 -7.89
C ALA A 25 -10.64 -9.93 -8.17
N ILE A 26 -11.50 -9.41 -7.28
CA ILE A 26 -12.96 -9.50 -7.43
C ILE A 26 -13.45 -8.76 -8.68
N LEU A 27 -12.94 -7.54 -8.89
CA LEU A 27 -13.34 -6.70 -10.02
C LEU A 27 -12.80 -7.23 -11.35
N ALA A 28 -11.62 -7.87 -11.35
CA ALA A 28 -11.09 -8.53 -12.53
C ALA A 28 -11.98 -9.70 -12.98
N ASP A 29 -12.43 -10.54 -12.05
CA ASP A 29 -13.35 -11.66 -12.35
C ASP A 29 -14.69 -11.17 -12.91
N ARG A 30 -15.19 -10.02 -12.42
CA ARG A 30 -16.52 -9.51 -12.77
C ARG A 30 -16.56 -8.60 -13.99
N HIS A 31 -15.58 -7.71 -14.11
CA HIS A 31 -15.56 -6.61 -15.09
C HIS A 31 -14.33 -6.64 -16.01
N GLY A 32 -13.44 -7.62 -15.84
CA GLY A 32 -12.24 -7.80 -16.65
C GLY A 32 -11.11 -6.81 -16.31
N SER A 33 -10.12 -6.76 -17.21
CA SER A 33 -8.89 -5.99 -17.02
C SER A 33 -9.12 -4.47 -16.93
N ALA A 34 -10.17 -3.95 -17.55
CA ALA A 34 -10.49 -2.52 -17.55
C ALA A 34 -10.80 -1.96 -16.15
N ALA A 35 -11.42 -2.76 -15.28
CA ALA A 35 -11.65 -2.35 -13.89
C ALA A 35 -10.35 -2.30 -13.09
N THR A 36 -9.46 -3.26 -13.32
CA THR A 36 -8.16 -3.34 -12.65
C THR A 36 -7.26 -2.18 -13.06
N THR A 37 -7.15 -1.88 -14.36
CA THR A 37 -6.31 -0.78 -14.84
C THR A 37 -6.82 0.56 -14.33
N ALA A 38 -8.13 0.80 -14.36
CA ALA A 38 -8.72 2.02 -13.83
C ALA A 38 -8.53 2.16 -12.31
N GLY A 39 -8.65 1.05 -11.56
CA GLY A 39 -8.34 1.03 -10.13
C GLY A 39 -6.86 1.30 -9.82
N LEU A 40 -5.95 0.75 -10.63
CA LEU A 40 -4.51 1.04 -10.53
C LEU A 40 -4.21 2.52 -10.76
N VAL A 41 -4.87 3.15 -11.74
CA VAL A 41 -4.75 4.60 -11.96
C VAL A 41 -5.23 5.38 -10.73
N ALA A 42 -6.37 4.99 -10.14
CA ALA A 42 -6.87 5.62 -8.92
C ALA A 42 -5.90 5.48 -7.74
N GLN A 43 -5.30 4.29 -7.57
CA GLN A 43 -4.28 4.06 -6.55
C GLN A 43 -3.04 4.91 -6.76
N ALA A 44 -2.56 5.00 -8.01
CA ALA A 44 -1.39 5.80 -8.36
C ALA A 44 -1.62 7.29 -8.07
N ILE A 45 -2.83 7.81 -8.36
CA ILE A 45 -3.23 9.17 -7.97
C ILE A 45 -3.19 9.32 -6.46
N GLY A 46 -3.73 8.35 -5.71
CA GLY A 46 -3.68 8.34 -4.25
C GLY A 46 -2.25 8.37 -3.69
N PHE A 47 -1.34 7.62 -4.28
CA PHE A 47 0.08 7.66 -3.91
C PHE A 47 0.77 8.96 -4.28
N ALA A 48 0.44 9.56 -5.43
CA ALA A 48 0.93 10.87 -5.80
C ALA A 48 0.45 11.94 -4.78
N LEU A 49 -0.82 11.89 -4.35
CA LEU A 49 -1.34 12.79 -3.31
C LEU A 49 -0.63 12.57 -1.96
N ALA A 50 -0.44 11.32 -1.56
CA ALA A 50 0.30 10.98 -0.34
C ALA A 50 1.76 11.46 -0.41
N ALA A 51 2.42 11.31 -1.56
CA ALA A 51 3.77 11.79 -1.78
C ALA A 51 3.86 13.31 -1.72
N VAL A 52 2.93 14.03 -2.35
CA VAL A 52 2.83 15.49 -2.26
C VAL A 52 2.65 15.92 -0.81
N GLY A 53 1.75 15.27 -0.07
CA GLY A 53 1.60 15.53 1.36
C GLY A 53 2.91 15.31 2.14
N GLY A 54 3.62 14.21 1.86
CA GLY A 54 4.89 13.90 2.49
C GLY A 54 5.97 14.94 2.21
N MET A 55 6.06 15.41 0.96
CA MET A 55 6.98 16.48 0.55
C MET A 55 6.67 17.81 1.25
N LEU A 56 5.38 18.16 1.36
CA LEU A 56 4.95 19.39 2.02
C LEU A 56 5.25 19.37 3.52
N VAL A 57 5.10 18.22 4.18
CA VAL A 57 5.34 18.08 5.62
C VAL A 57 6.83 17.90 5.96
N ALA A 58 7.63 17.29 5.06
CA ALA A 58 9.06 17.05 5.26
C ALA A 58 9.85 18.26 5.81
N PRO A 59 9.78 19.49 5.25
CA PRO A 59 10.57 20.63 5.73
C PRO A 59 10.23 21.06 7.16
N TYR A 60 9.02 20.76 7.66
CA TYR A 60 8.60 21.07 9.02
C TYR A 60 9.03 20.02 10.05
N LEU A 61 9.55 18.88 9.61
CA LEU A 61 9.98 17.77 10.47
C LEU A 61 11.50 17.70 10.60
N THR A 62 11.96 17.52 11.83
CA THR A 62 13.37 17.19 12.10
C THR A 62 13.72 15.81 11.53
N PRO A 63 15.01 15.50 11.28
CA PRO A 63 15.43 14.19 10.77
C PRO A 63 14.95 13.00 11.63
N ASN A 64 14.94 13.18 12.95
CA ASN A 64 14.43 12.17 13.88
C ASN A 64 12.91 12.03 13.79
N ALA A 65 12.18 13.15 13.67
CA ALA A 65 10.72 13.12 13.51
C ALA A 65 10.29 12.43 12.20
N ARG A 66 11.02 12.65 11.09
CA ARG A 66 10.78 11.94 9.82
C ARG A 66 10.99 10.42 9.97
N SER A 67 12.01 10.02 10.72
CA SER A 67 12.30 8.61 10.99
C SER A 67 11.24 7.97 11.90
N LEU A 68 10.77 8.69 12.92
CA LEU A 68 9.66 8.25 13.77
C LEU A 68 8.35 8.13 12.99
N LEU A 69 8.08 9.06 12.06
CA LEU A 69 6.92 8.99 11.18
C LEU A 69 6.96 7.72 10.31
N LEU A 70 8.11 7.41 9.71
CA LEU A 70 8.28 6.17 8.95
C LEU A 70 8.15 4.93 9.85
N ALA A 71 8.73 4.95 11.05
CA ALA A 71 8.58 3.87 12.02
C ALA A 71 7.11 3.63 12.35
N LEU A 72 6.33 4.69 12.62
CA LEU A 72 4.90 4.59 12.89
C LEU A 72 4.12 4.04 11.69
N ALA A 73 4.49 4.43 10.47
CA ALA A 73 3.87 3.90 9.26
C ALA A 73 4.16 2.41 9.05
N LEU A 74 5.40 1.97 9.29
CA LEU A 74 5.77 0.55 9.23
C LEU A 74 5.09 -0.27 10.34
N LEU A 75 5.04 0.27 11.56
CA LEU A 75 4.36 -0.39 12.69
C LEU A 75 2.86 -0.51 12.44
N SER A 76 2.21 0.53 11.91
CA SER A 76 0.79 0.49 11.58
C SER A 76 0.50 -0.48 10.42
N ALA A 77 1.34 -0.51 9.38
CA ALA A 77 1.24 -1.49 8.30
C ALA A 77 1.44 -2.94 8.82
N GLY A 78 2.47 -3.17 9.62
CA GLY A 78 2.79 -4.50 10.17
C GLY A 78 1.74 -5.00 11.15
N GLY A 79 1.30 -4.16 12.09
CA GLY A 79 0.24 -4.52 13.05
C GLY A 79 -1.07 -4.86 12.33
N ALA A 80 -1.35 -4.17 11.23
CA ALA A 80 -2.57 -4.39 10.49
C ALA A 80 -2.50 -5.55 9.48
N ALA A 81 -1.29 -5.94 9.06
CA ALA A 81 -1.05 -7.16 8.27
C ALA A 81 -1.38 -8.44 9.04
N LEU A 82 -1.38 -8.41 10.37
CA LEU A 82 -1.81 -9.54 11.22
C LEU A 82 -3.30 -9.86 11.06
N PHE A 83 -4.12 -8.87 10.68
CA PHE A 83 -5.56 -9.03 10.57
C PHE A 83 -6.00 -9.36 9.14
N PRO A 84 -7.02 -10.22 8.97
CA PRO A 84 -7.56 -10.50 7.66
C PRO A 84 -8.20 -9.28 7.00
N ALA A 85 -7.75 -8.97 5.77
CA ALA A 85 -8.43 -8.02 4.92
C ALA A 85 -9.86 -8.54 4.64
N ARG A 86 -10.85 -7.69 4.91
CA ARG A 86 -12.25 -7.94 4.59
C ARG A 86 -12.78 -6.76 3.79
N ILE A 87 -13.46 -7.07 2.71
CA ILE A 87 -14.19 -6.07 1.91
C ILE A 87 -15.63 -6.05 2.41
N LYS A 88 -16.10 -4.88 2.85
CA LYS A 88 -17.48 -4.70 3.32
C LYS A 88 -18.47 -4.65 2.17
N ASP A 89 -18.11 -3.93 1.10
CA ASP A 89 -18.93 -3.80 -0.11
C ASP A 89 -18.12 -4.23 -1.33
N ARG A 90 -18.65 -5.23 -2.04
CA ARG A 90 -18.04 -5.83 -3.23
C ARG A 90 -18.44 -5.07 -4.51
N LEU A 91 -19.18 -3.97 -4.36
CA LEU A 91 -19.75 -3.17 -5.44
C LEU A 91 -20.74 -3.94 -6.33
N ASP A 92 -21.38 -4.99 -5.77
CA ASP A 92 -22.32 -5.86 -6.49
C ASP A 92 -23.51 -5.09 -7.06
N HIS A 93 -23.92 -4.00 -6.40
CA HIS A 93 -25.11 -3.22 -6.73
C HIS A 93 -24.83 -2.05 -7.70
N TRP A 94 -23.57 -1.80 -8.03
CA TRP A 94 -23.18 -0.67 -8.86
C TRP A 94 -23.50 -0.94 -10.33
N ARG A 95 -24.32 -0.07 -10.94
CA ARG A 95 -24.69 -0.12 -12.37
C ARG A 95 -23.80 0.75 -13.25
N LEU A 96 -22.53 0.90 -12.88
CA LEU A 96 -21.54 1.68 -13.62
C LEU A 96 -20.74 0.77 -14.58
N PRO A 97 -20.15 1.34 -15.66
CA PRO A 97 -19.24 0.59 -16.50
C PRO A 97 -18.00 0.13 -15.70
N GLY A 98 -17.46 -1.04 -16.04
CA GLY A 98 -16.43 -1.71 -15.24
C GLY A 98 -15.20 -0.86 -14.91
N TRP A 99 -14.73 -0.03 -15.83
CA TRP A 99 -13.63 0.90 -15.60
C TRP A 99 -13.95 1.94 -14.52
N LEU A 100 -15.17 2.47 -14.49
CA LEU A 100 -15.59 3.49 -13.53
C LEU A 100 -15.83 2.86 -12.15
N THR A 101 -16.40 1.66 -12.10
CA THR A 101 -16.49 0.86 -10.87
C THR A 101 -15.12 0.55 -10.29
N GLY A 102 -14.14 0.22 -11.14
CA GLY A 102 -12.75 0.02 -10.74
C GLY A 102 -12.10 1.28 -10.19
N PHE A 103 -12.17 2.38 -10.94
CA PHE A 103 -11.58 3.67 -10.55
C PHE A 103 -12.16 4.17 -9.23
N LEU A 104 -13.48 4.25 -9.11
CA LEU A 104 -14.15 4.74 -7.90
C LEU A 104 -14.06 3.75 -6.75
N GLY A 105 -14.28 2.46 -7.00
CA GLY A 105 -14.28 1.43 -5.96
C GLY A 105 -12.91 1.28 -5.30
N ILE A 106 -11.85 1.10 -6.09
CA ILE A 106 -10.49 1.02 -5.57
C ILE A 106 -10.03 2.39 -5.06
N GLY A 107 -10.34 3.48 -5.77
CA GLY A 107 -9.96 4.84 -5.33
C GLY A 107 -10.53 5.21 -3.96
N ILE A 108 -11.83 4.97 -3.72
CA ILE A 108 -12.49 5.24 -2.43
C ILE A 108 -11.95 4.30 -1.35
N LEU A 109 -11.77 3.01 -1.68
CA LEU A 109 -11.25 2.02 -0.73
C LEU A 109 -9.82 2.36 -0.30
N ALA A 110 -9.02 2.86 -1.22
CA ALA A 110 -7.62 3.20 -1.03
C ALA A 110 -7.40 4.53 -0.32
N LEU A 111 -8.39 5.42 -0.36
CA LEU A 111 -8.28 6.75 0.23
C LEU A 111 -8.11 6.65 1.75
N GLY A 112 -6.98 7.14 2.25
CA GLY A 112 -6.62 7.05 3.66
C GLY A 112 -6.16 5.66 4.10
N ASP A 113 -5.89 4.75 3.16
CA ASP A 113 -5.39 3.42 3.49
C ASP A 113 -3.92 3.46 3.93
N ARG A 114 -3.49 2.39 4.60
CA ARG A 114 -2.18 2.27 5.24
C ARG A 114 -1.04 2.35 4.24
N ALA A 115 -1.25 1.85 3.02
CA ALA A 115 -0.28 1.99 1.95
C ALA A 115 -0.04 3.47 1.59
N GLN A 116 -1.09 4.31 1.55
CA GLN A 116 -0.94 5.75 1.34
C GLN A 116 -0.18 6.41 2.49
N PHE A 117 -0.48 6.04 3.74
CA PHE A 117 0.26 6.53 4.90
C PHE A 117 1.74 6.12 4.88
N LEU A 118 2.04 4.89 4.44
CA LEU A 118 3.40 4.40 4.27
C LEU A 118 4.16 5.17 3.19
N VAL A 119 3.53 5.43 2.04
CA VAL A 119 4.12 6.26 0.98
C VAL A 119 4.36 7.69 1.46
N PHE A 120 3.40 8.29 2.15
CA PHE A 120 3.54 9.62 2.77
C PHE A 120 4.77 9.67 3.68
N ALA A 121 4.92 8.70 4.57
CA ALA A 121 6.04 8.66 5.52
C ALA A 121 7.38 8.35 4.85
N LEU A 122 7.40 7.45 3.87
CA LEU A 122 8.59 7.13 3.06
C LEU A 122 9.10 8.38 2.34
N VAL A 123 8.20 9.09 1.66
CA VAL A 123 8.51 10.30 0.92
C VAL A 123 8.96 11.42 1.86
N ALA A 124 8.31 11.58 3.02
CA ALA A 124 8.70 12.58 4.01
C ALA A 124 10.13 12.38 4.56
N ARG A 125 10.59 11.13 4.65
CA ARG A 125 11.95 10.80 5.13
C ARG A 125 13.01 10.83 4.04
N THR A 126 12.62 10.56 2.81
CA THR A 126 13.53 10.27 1.70
C THR A 126 14.02 11.54 1.00
N PRO A 127 15.28 11.60 0.54
CA PRO A 127 15.80 12.74 -0.22
C PRO A 127 15.23 12.86 -1.64
N ASP A 128 14.94 11.75 -2.32
CA ASP A 128 14.30 11.71 -3.64
C ASP A 128 12.84 11.20 -3.57
N PRO A 129 11.85 12.11 -3.51
CA PRO A 129 10.43 11.76 -3.36
C PRO A 129 9.85 11.09 -4.62
N VAL A 130 10.42 11.36 -5.80
CA VAL A 130 9.93 10.84 -7.07
C VAL A 130 10.25 9.35 -7.16
N ALA A 131 11.51 8.98 -6.88
CA ALA A 131 11.94 7.58 -6.87
C ALA A 131 11.16 6.73 -5.85
N GLY A 132 10.87 7.28 -4.66
CA GLY A 132 10.04 6.60 -3.66
C GLY A 132 8.60 6.33 -4.13
N THR A 133 7.99 7.32 -4.78
CA THR A 133 6.62 7.21 -5.32
C THR A 133 6.54 6.22 -6.48
N ILE A 134 7.55 6.21 -7.36
CA ILE A 134 7.67 5.24 -8.44
C ILE A 134 7.79 3.81 -7.87
N GLY A 135 8.66 3.60 -6.89
CA GLY A 135 8.82 2.29 -6.24
C GLY A 135 7.51 1.78 -5.63
N ALA A 136 6.78 2.65 -4.94
CA ALA A 136 5.46 2.33 -4.39
C ALA A 136 4.43 1.98 -5.48
N THR A 137 4.40 2.74 -6.56
CA THR A 137 3.46 2.53 -7.67
C THR A 137 3.74 1.20 -8.36
N LEU A 138 5.02 0.89 -8.62
CA LEU A 138 5.43 -0.39 -9.18
C LEU A 138 5.05 -1.58 -8.28
N ALA A 139 5.21 -1.45 -6.98
CA ALA A 139 4.79 -2.45 -6.00
C ALA A 139 3.28 -2.76 -6.10
N THR A 140 2.45 -1.71 -6.13
CA THR A 140 1.00 -1.86 -6.28
C THR A 140 0.62 -2.45 -7.64
N ILE A 141 1.26 -2.01 -8.73
CA ILE A 141 1.02 -2.57 -10.06
C ILE A 141 1.28 -4.08 -10.02
N ALA A 142 2.40 -4.51 -9.46
CA ALA A 142 2.73 -5.92 -9.33
C ALA A 142 1.67 -6.69 -8.50
N LEU A 143 1.25 -6.15 -7.35
CA LEU A 143 0.27 -6.80 -6.48
C LEU A 143 -1.12 -6.90 -7.10
N CYS A 144 -1.67 -5.78 -7.58
CA CYS A 144 -3.03 -5.77 -8.10
C CYS A 144 -3.11 -6.49 -9.46
N SER A 145 -2.06 -6.46 -10.29
CA SER A 145 -2.04 -7.26 -11.52
C SER A 145 -1.92 -8.76 -11.23
N ALA A 146 -1.10 -9.16 -10.25
CA ALA A 146 -1.04 -10.56 -9.80
C ALA A 146 -2.39 -11.01 -9.22
N ALA A 147 -3.03 -10.17 -8.40
CA ALA A 147 -4.34 -10.45 -7.84
C ALA A 147 -5.44 -10.56 -8.92
N ALA A 148 -5.42 -9.66 -9.89
CA ALA A 148 -6.36 -9.67 -11.01
C ALA A 148 -6.18 -10.87 -11.95
N THR A 149 -4.94 -11.34 -12.15
CA THR A 149 -4.65 -12.51 -13.00
C THR A 149 -4.96 -13.84 -12.30
N LEU A 150 -4.77 -13.91 -10.98
CA LEU A 150 -5.18 -15.06 -10.17
C LEU A 150 -6.71 -15.18 -10.01
N GLY A 151 -7.43 -14.06 -10.12
CA GLY A 151 -8.85 -13.98 -9.82
C GLY A 151 -9.13 -14.14 -8.31
N GLU A 152 -10.40 -13.98 -7.92
CA GLU A 152 -10.79 -14.01 -6.51
C GLU A 152 -10.49 -15.37 -5.87
N ARG A 153 -10.84 -16.46 -6.55
CA ARG A 153 -10.65 -17.82 -6.04
C ARG A 153 -9.18 -18.15 -5.84
N GLY A 154 -8.34 -17.84 -6.83
CA GLY A 154 -6.90 -18.08 -6.76
C GLY A 154 -6.25 -17.23 -5.66
N TRP A 155 -6.64 -15.96 -5.55
CA TRP A 155 -6.14 -15.07 -4.51
C TRP A 155 -6.50 -15.56 -3.11
N GLN A 156 -7.74 -16.01 -2.88
CA GLN A 156 -8.19 -16.52 -1.57
C GLN A 156 -7.54 -17.84 -1.15
N GLN A 157 -7.03 -18.62 -2.12
CA GLN A 157 -6.33 -19.88 -1.84
C GLN A 157 -4.88 -19.70 -1.40
N LEU A 158 -4.32 -18.49 -1.51
CA LEU A 158 -2.96 -18.22 -1.04
C LEU A 158 -2.85 -18.46 0.47
N PRO A 159 -1.69 -18.97 0.95
CA PRO A 159 -1.47 -19.29 2.35
C PRO A 159 -1.23 -18.03 3.19
N PHE A 160 -2.19 -17.10 3.21
CA PHE A 160 -2.11 -15.85 3.99
C PHE A 160 -1.91 -16.09 5.48
N ARG A 161 -2.29 -17.26 6.00
CA ARG A 161 -2.02 -17.66 7.39
C ARG A 161 -0.52 -17.73 7.70
N VAL A 162 0.32 -18.04 6.71
CA VAL A 162 1.79 -18.08 6.84
C VAL A 162 2.41 -16.76 6.40
N ILE A 163 1.91 -16.17 5.31
CA ILE A 163 2.48 -14.94 4.75
C ILE A 163 2.32 -13.75 5.71
N ARG A 164 1.14 -13.61 6.34
CA ARG A 164 0.84 -12.48 7.23
C ARG A 164 1.78 -12.34 8.43
N PRO A 165 2.02 -13.37 9.26
CA PRO A 165 2.91 -13.21 10.41
C PRO A 165 4.35 -12.90 9.98
N VAL A 166 4.82 -13.43 8.84
CA VAL A 166 6.15 -13.12 8.30
C VAL A 166 6.23 -11.66 7.88
N VAL A 167 5.28 -11.19 7.06
CA VAL A 167 5.20 -9.79 6.61
C VAL A 167 5.07 -8.84 7.79
N ALA A 168 4.18 -9.15 8.74
CA ALA A 168 3.98 -8.37 9.94
C ALA A 168 5.27 -8.31 10.77
N GLY A 169 5.96 -9.45 10.96
CA GLY A 169 7.24 -9.51 11.66
C GLY A 169 8.30 -8.61 11.00
N LEU A 170 8.46 -8.69 9.68
CA LEU A 170 9.42 -7.86 8.95
C LEU A 170 9.12 -6.36 9.08
N LEU A 171 7.86 -5.95 8.91
CA LEU A 171 7.44 -4.55 9.01
C LEU A 171 7.54 -4.02 10.45
N LEU A 172 7.12 -4.82 11.44
CA LEU A 172 7.19 -4.45 12.86
C LEU A 172 8.63 -4.33 13.34
N LEU A 173 9.49 -5.28 13.00
CA LEU A 173 10.92 -5.23 13.34
C LEU A 173 11.61 -4.04 12.69
N SER A 174 11.36 -3.81 11.39
CA SER A 174 11.93 -2.66 10.68
C SER A 174 11.46 -1.33 11.29
N GLY A 175 10.17 -1.21 11.61
CA GLY A 175 9.62 -0.04 12.28
C GLY A 175 10.22 0.17 13.68
N ALA A 176 10.36 -0.90 14.47
CA ALA A 176 10.96 -0.83 15.80
C ALA A 176 12.43 -0.39 15.76
N ILE A 177 13.23 -0.95 14.85
CA ILE A 177 14.65 -0.58 14.69
C ILE A 177 14.78 0.90 14.30
N ILE A 178 13.99 1.35 13.31
CA ILE A 178 14.01 2.76 12.87
C ILE A 178 13.55 3.69 14.00
N GLY A 179 12.51 3.30 14.76
CA GLY A 179 11.98 4.08 15.87
C GLY A 179 12.96 4.21 17.03
N LEU A 180 13.57 3.10 17.46
CA LEU A 180 14.56 3.08 18.53
C LEU A 180 15.81 3.88 18.16
N GLY A 181 16.30 3.76 16.92
CA GLY A 181 17.43 4.55 16.44
C GLY A 181 17.11 6.06 16.38
N ALA A 182 15.88 6.43 16.00
CA ALA A 182 15.44 7.83 16.01
C ALA A 182 15.35 8.42 17.43
N LEU A 183 15.05 7.59 18.43
CA LEU A 183 15.05 7.94 19.86
C LEU A 183 16.44 7.88 20.50
N ARG A 184 17.49 7.50 19.74
CA ARG A 184 18.87 7.29 20.24
C ARG A 184 18.95 6.25 21.37
N LEU A 185 18.09 5.23 21.31
CA LEU A 185 18.09 4.10 22.23
C LEU A 185 18.98 2.94 21.72
N LEU A 186 19.44 3.03 20.48
CA LEU A 186 20.41 2.19 19.79
C LEU A 186 21.44 3.11 19.13
#